data_AF-A0AAC8VU25-F1
#
_entry.id   AF-A0AAC8VU25-F1
#
_cell.length_a   1.000
_cell.length_b   1.000
_cell.length_c   1.000
_cell.angle_alpha   90.00
_cell.angle_beta   90.00
_cell.angle_gamma   90.00
#
_symmetry.space_group_name_H-M   'P 1'
#
loop_
_entity.id
_entity.type
_entity.pdbx_description
1 polymer ?
#
loop_
_entity_poly.entity_id
_entity_poly.type
_entity_poly.pdbx_seq_one_letter_code
_entity_poly.pdbx_strand_id
1 'polypeptide(L)'
;MDRICSNISESSRVVTRVKDHVFFREHIFIVDDLIEKRRFDPDPEIVNAWSRLTEGDHVESDIDFFKHEQVESILERRKGLDYVKAHNEAIGLGYHWNPEEAYDGDSG
;
A
#
# COMPACT_ATOMS: atom_id res chain seq x y z
N MET A 1 -19.61 -6.63 -1.19
CA MET A 1 -18.95 -5.41 -1.65
C MET A 1 -17.81 -5.10 -0.71
N ASP A 2 -16.65 -4.73 -1.25
CA ASP A 2 -15.47 -4.43 -0.43
C ASP A 2 -15.79 -3.23 0.48
N ARG A 3 -15.81 -3.48 1.81
CA ARG A 3 -16.29 -2.51 2.82
C ARG A 3 -15.42 -1.24 2.82
N ILE A 4 -14.15 -1.38 2.43
CA ILE A 4 -13.19 -0.28 2.28
C ILE A 4 -13.74 0.83 1.39
N CYS A 5 -14.42 0.48 0.27
CA CYS A 5 -14.97 1.49 -0.66
C CYS A 5 -15.87 2.50 0.07
N SER A 6 -16.71 2.01 0.98
CA SER A 6 -17.60 2.85 1.77
C SER A 6 -16.87 3.54 2.91
N ASN A 7 -15.95 2.83 3.58
CA ASN A 7 -15.26 3.33 4.76
C ASN A 7 -14.36 4.52 4.46
N ILE A 8 -13.68 4.54 3.30
CA ILE A 8 -12.74 5.61 2.92
C ILE A 8 -13.19 6.42 1.68
N SER A 9 -14.45 6.23 1.25
CA SER A 9 -15.02 6.90 0.07
C SER A 9 -14.23 6.70 -1.23
N GLU A 10 -13.70 5.49 -1.44
CA GLU A 10 -12.92 5.12 -2.63
C GLU A 10 -13.69 4.23 -3.61
N SER A 11 -13.26 4.26 -4.87
CA SER A 11 -13.90 3.42 -5.89
C SER A 11 -13.46 1.96 -5.77
N SER A 12 -14.38 1.02 -6.05
CA SER A 12 -14.07 -0.42 -6.04
C SER A 12 -12.92 -0.82 -6.96
N ARG A 13 -12.76 -0.09 -8.08
CA ARG A 13 -11.64 -0.28 -9.01
C ARG A 13 -10.30 0.13 -8.40
N VAL A 14 -10.27 1.19 -7.59
CA VAL A 14 -9.05 1.62 -6.89
C VAL A 14 -8.74 0.63 -5.78
N VAL A 15 -9.70 0.31 -4.90
CA VAL A 15 -9.51 -0.65 -3.81
C VAL A 15 -9.04 -2.02 -4.32
N THR A 16 -9.65 -2.54 -5.39
CA THR A 16 -9.22 -3.82 -5.99
C THR A 16 -7.79 -3.75 -6.52
N ARG A 17 -7.37 -2.62 -7.10
CA ARG A 17 -6.01 -2.45 -7.62
C ARG A 17 -4.99 -2.39 -6.49
N VAL A 18 -5.29 -1.66 -5.41
CA VAL A 18 -4.41 -1.58 -4.24
C VAL A 18 -4.30 -2.96 -3.58
N LYS A 19 -5.42 -3.66 -3.41
CA LYS A 19 -5.43 -5.04 -2.89
C LYS A 19 -4.57 -5.98 -3.72
N ASP A 20 -4.74 -5.94 -5.04
CA ASP A 20 -3.96 -6.74 -5.97
C ASP A 20 -2.46 -6.42 -5.87
N HIS A 21 -2.14 -5.12 -5.84
CA HIS A 21 -0.77 -4.63 -5.69
C HIS A 21 -0.07 -5.16 -4.44
N VAL A 22 -0.74 -5.09 -3.29
CA VAL A 22 -0.13 -5.43 -2.00
C VAL A 22 -0.04 -6.94 -1.78
N PHE A 23 -1.08 -7.71 -2.14
CA PHE A 23 -1.21 -9.10 -1.70
C PHE A 23 -0.95 -10.17 -2.76
N PHE A 24 -1.10 -9.85 -4.06
CA PHE A 24 -1.21 -10.88 -5.09
C PHE A 24 -0.28 -10.68 -6.28
N ARG A 25 0.01 -9.43 -6.62
CA ARG A 25 0.77 -9.08 -7.81
C ARG A 25 2.25 -9.36 -7.63
N GLU A 26 2.90 -9.72 -8.73
CA GLU A 26 4.36 -9.78 -8.80
C GLU A 26 4.91 -8.43 -9.27
N HIS A 27 6.08 -8.09 -8.74
CA HIS A 27 6.77 -6.83 -8.96
C HIS A 27 8.15 -7.10 -9.51
N ILE A 28 8.67 -6.10 -10.22
CA ILE A 28 10.05 -6.14 -10.70
C ILE A 28 10.95 -5.63 -9.57
N PHE A 29 11.87 -6.48 -9.13
CA PHE A 29 12.97 -6.13 -8.25
C PHE A 29 14.27 -6.17 -9.06
N ILE A 30 15.17 -5.21 -8.79
CA ILE A 30 16.52 -5.21 -9.34
C ILE A 30 17.47 -5.46 -8.16
N VAL A 31 18.11 -6.63 -8.16
CA VAL A 31 19.05 -7.07 -7.12
C VAL A 31 20.36 -7.44 -7.80
N ASP A 32 21.46 -6.75 -7.49
CA ASP A 32 22.78 -6.98 -8.11
C ASP A 32 22.73 -7.05 -9.66
N ASP A 33 22.05 -6.08 -10.27
CA ASP A 33 21.78 -5.99 -11.72
C ASP A 33 20.93 -7.13 -12.33
N LEU A 34 20.42 -8.04 -11.51
CA LEU A 34 19.47 -9.08 -11.92
C LEU A 34 18.03 -8.61 -11.76
N ILE A 35 17.20 -8.90 -12.78
CA ILE A 35 15.76 -8.66 -12.74
C ILE A 35 15.07 -9.88 -12.13
N GLU A 36 14.43 -9.68 -10.98
CA GLU A 36 13.58 -10.66 -10.34
C GLU A 36 12.11 -10.25 -10.43
N LYS A 37 11.24 -11.24 -10.61
CA LYS A 37 9.79 -11.06 -10.48
C LYS A 37 9.32 -11.87 -9.30
N ARG A 38 8.85 -11.20 -8.26
CA ARG A 38 8.35 -11.83 -7.04
C ARG A 38 7.24 -11.01 -6.41
N ARG A 39 6.48 -11.65 -5.52
CA ARG A 39 5.52 -10.98 -4.64
C ARG A 39 6.26 -10.35 -3.46
N PHE A 40 5.59 -9.44 -2.76
CA PHE A 40 6.07 -8.97 -1.47
C PHE A 40 6.11 -10.09 -0.44
N ASP A 41 7.04 -9.95 0.49
CA ASP A 41 7.10 -10.78 1.68
C ASP A 41 5.91 -10.40 2.59
N PRO A 42 5.27 -11.36 3.28
CA PRO A 42 4.15 -11.05 4.16
C PRO A 42 4.57 -10.10 5.29
N ASP A 43 3.79 -9.02 5.48
CA ASP A 43 4.02 -8.02 6.52
C ASP A 43 2.78 -7.91 7.43
N PRO A 44 2.91 -8.14 8.75
CA PRO A 44 1.78 -8.04 9.68
C PRO A 44 1.18 -6.64 9.74
N GLU A 45 1.96 -5.57 9.57
CA GLU A 45 1.47 -4.18 9.64
C GLU A 45 0.54 -3.86 8.47
N ILE A 46 0.89 -4.35 7.28
CA ILE A 46 0.04 -4.27 6.09
C ILE A 46 -1.29 -5.00 6.32
N VAL A 47 -1.25 -6.19 6.92
CA VAL A 47 -2.45 -6.98 7.21
C VAL A 47 -3.33 -6.24 8.23
N ASN A 48 -2.74 -5.68 9.27
CA ASN A 48 -3.46 -4.93 10.30
C ASN A 48 -4.12 -3.67 9.73
N ALA A 49 -3.38 -2.87 8.97
CA ALA A 49 -3.91 -1.68 8.30
C ALA A 49 -5.06 -2.03 7.36
N TRP A 50 -4.90 -3.09 6.56
CA TRP A 50 -5.95 -3.56 5.66
C TRP A 50 -7.20 -4.05 6.43
N SER A 51 -7.02 -4.71 7.58
CA SER A 51 -8.14 -5.15 8.43
C SER A 51 -8.91 -3.94 8.95
N ARG A 52 -8.20 -2.94 9.51
CA ARG A 52 -8.84 -1.73 10.04
C ARG A 52 -9.59 -0.93 8.97
N LEU A 53 -9.01 -0.80 7.78
CA LEU A 53 -9.70 -0.23 6.61
C LEU A 53 -10.99 -0.99 6.27
N THR A 54 -10.98 -2.31 6.39
CA THR A 54 -12.13 -3.17 6.09
C THR A 54 -13.21 -3.08 7.17
N GLU A 55 -12.81 -3.05 8.43
CA GLU A 55 -13.70 -3.05 9.60
C GLU A 55 -14.34 -1.68 9.83
N GLY A 56 -13.64 -0.61 9.48
CA GLY A 56 -14.11 0.78 9.58
C GLY A 56 -13.59 1.51 10.81
N ASP A 57 -12.63 0.93 11.53
CA ASP A 57 -11.90 1.46 12.69
C ASP A 57 -10.49 1.94 12.31
N HIS A 58 -10.30 2.29 11.04
CA HIS A 58 -9.04 2.80 10.52
C HIS A 58 -8.62 4.12 11.16
N VAL A 59 -7.31 4.30 11.25
CA VAL A 59 -6.65 5.52 11.69
C VAL A 59 -5.98 6.24 10.53
N GLU A 60 -5.45 7.44 10.75
CA GLU A 60 -4.85 8.25 9.69
C GLU A 60 -3.68 7.52 8.98
N SER A 61 -2.84 6.81 9.74
CA SER A 61 -1.77 5.98 9.19
C SER A 61 -2.27 4.93 8.18
N ASP A 62 -3.46 4.34 8.40
CA ASP A 62 -4.03 3.35 7.46
C ASP A 62 -4.50 4.00 6.15
N ILE A 63 -4.98 5.24 6.23
CA ILE A 63 -5.34 6.03 5.04
C ILE A 63 -4.08 6.37 4.25
N ASP A 64 -3.00 6.69 4.95
CA ASP A 64 -1.72 7.04 4.33
C ASP A 64 -1.05 5.81 3.70
N PHE A 65 -1.12 4.65 4.34
CA PHE A 65 -0.83 3.35 3.73
C PHE A 65 -1.60 3.19 2.40
N PHE A 66 -2.92 3.34 2.42
CA PHE A 66 -3.73 3.14 1.22
C PHE A 66 -3.33 4.08 0.08
N LYS A 67 -3.07 5.36 0.39
CA LYS A 67 -2.64 6.36 -0.60
C LYS A 67 -1.24 6.06 -1.13
N HIS A 68 -0.31 5.64 -0.27
CA HIS A 68 1.04 5.24 -0.65
C HIS A 68 0.99 4.13 -1.69
N GLU A 69 0.32 3.02 -1.36
CA GLU A 69 0.15 1.87 -2.25
C GLU A 69 -0.63 2.22 -3.52
N GLN A 70 -1.59 3.13 -3.43
CA GLN A 70 -2.31 3.61 -4.60
C GLN A 70 -1.38 4.31 -5.59
N VAL A 71 -0.48 5.16 -5.12
CA VAL A 71 0.48 5.91 -5.96
C VAL A 71 1.56 5.00 -6.49
N GLU A 72 2.15 4.15 -5.63
CA GLU A 72 3.15 3.16 -6.03
C GLU A 72 2.61 2.25 -7.16
N SER A 73 1.39 1.73 -7.01
CA SER A 73 0.76 0.88 -8.04
C SER A 73 0.57 1.60 -9.38
N ILE A 74 0.37 2.92 -9.37
CA ILE A 74 0.22 3.73 -10.58
C ILE A 74 1.59 3.93 -11.23
N LEU A 75 2.61 4.21 -10.43
CA LEU A 75 3.98 4.44 -10.90
C LEU A 75 4.55 3.18 -11.56
N GLU A 76 4.46 2.01 -10.92
CA GLU A 76 4.89 0.75 -11.52
C GLU A 76 4.15 0.46 -12.83
N ARG A 77 2.81 0.60 -12.87
CA ARG A 77 2.02 0.25 -14.06
C ARG A 77 2.17 1.23 -15.22
N ARG A 78 2.27 2.54 -14.94
CA ARG A 78 2.27 3.57 -15.99
C ARG A 78 3.66 3.94 -16.45
N LYS A 79 4.65 3.90 -15.56
CA LYS A 79 6.04 4.25 -15.88
C LYS A 79 6.93 3.03 -16.05
N GLY A 80 6.46 1.83 -15.69
CA GLY A 80 7.26 0.61 -15.78
C GLY A 80 8.43 0.61 -14.80
N LEU A 81 8.30 1.36 -13.69
CA LEU A 81 9.33 1.39 -12.65
C LEU A 81 9.42 0.03 -11.95
N ASP A 82 10.63 -0.33 -11.55
CA ASP A 82 10.83 -1.34 -10.53
C ASP A 82 10.28 -0.85 -9.18
N TYR A 83 10.02 -1.80 -8.30
CA TYR A 83 9.44 -1.55 -6.99
C TYR A 83 10.18 -0.45 -6.21
N VAL A 84 11.50 -0.55 -6.10
CA VAL A 84 12.32 0.38 -5.30
C VAL A 84 12.19 1.82 -5.82
N LYS A 85 12.18 2.00 -7.15
CA LYS A 85 11.97 3.33 -7.75
C LYS A 85 10.56 3.85 -7.53
N ALA A 86 9.54 3.01 -7.69
CA ALA A 86 8.15 3.40 -7.47
C ALA A 86 7.90 3.82 -6.01
N HIS A 87 8.44 3.04 -5.06
CA HIS A 87 8.36 3.30 -3.63
C HIS A 87 9.01 4.64 -3.25
N ASN A 88 10.26 4.85 -3.69
CA ASN A 88 10.98 6.09 -3.42
C ASN A 88 10.32 7.31 -4.06
N GLU A 89 9.72 7.15 -5.25
CA GLU A 89 8.99 8.24 -5.88
C GLU A 89 7.66 8.54 -5.16
N ALA A 90 6.94 7.52 -4.66
CA ALA A 90 5.75 7.74 -3.82
C ALA A 90 6.10 8.54 -2.55
N ILE A 91 7.18 8.17 -1.86
CA ILE A 91 7.75 8.93 -0.73
C ILE A 91 8.12 10.36 -1.17
N GLY A 92 8.83 10.51 -2.28
CA GLY A 92 9.24 11.82 -2.81
C GLY A 92 8.08 12.75 -3.19
N LEU A 93 6.90 12.17 -3.47
CA LEU A 93 5.64 12.90 -3.72
C LEU A 93 4.87 13.24 -2.43
N GLY A 94 5.39 12.87 -1.26
CA GLY A 94 4.79 13.13 0.05
C GLY A 94 3.82 12.06 0.54
N TYR A 95 3.75 10.91 -0.14
CA TYR A 95 2.95 9.78 0.32
C TYR A 95 3.82 8.91 1.23
N HIS A 96 3.90 9.28 2.50
CA HIS A 96 4.61 8.53 3.53
C HIS A 96 3.64 7.61 4.26
N TRP A 97 4.11 6.44 4.69
CA TRP A 97 3.37 5.59 5.61
C TRP A 97 4.28 5.19 6.77
N ASN A 98 3.78 5.41 7.98
CA ASN A 98 4.44 5.00 9.20
C ASN A 98 3.48 4.12 10.02
N PRO A 99 3.71 2.79 10.10
CA PRO A 99 2.80 1.90 10.80
C PRO A 99 2.76 2.14 12.32
N GLU A 100 3.82 2.69 12.93
CA GLU A 100 3.87 2.95 14.38
C GLU A 100 2.81 3.97 14.82
N GLU A 101 2.50 4.96 13.97
CA GLU A 101 1.47 5.97 14.23
C GLU A 101 0.08 5.36 14.38
N ALA A 102 -0.13 4.13 13.90
CA ALA A 102 -1.39 3.43 14.12
C ALA A 102 -1.57 2.94 15.57
N TYR A 103 -0.49 2.90 16.36
CA TYR A 103 -0.46 2.40 17.74
C TYR A 103 -0.15 3.48 18.77
N ASP A 104 0.34 4.64 18.34
CA ASP A 104 0.67 5.77 19.22
C ASP A 104 -0.53 6.33 20.02
N GLY A 105 -1.76 5.98 19.62
CA GLY A 105 -3.00 6.30 20.35
C GLY A 105 -3.27 5.48 21.62
N ASP A 106 -2.50 4.42 21.92
CA ASP A 106 -2.67 3.57 23.12
C ASP A 106 -1.87 4.07 24.34
N SER A 107 -1.29 5.27 24.25
CA SER A 107 -0.70 6.00 25.39
C SER A 107 -1.72 6.95 26.02
N GLY A 108 -2.77 6.44 26.67
CA GLY A 108 -3.77 7.27 27.35
C GLY A 108 -4.82 6.52 28.16
#